data_AF-A0A0D2XJ29-F1
#
_entry.id   AF-A0A0D2XJ29-F1
#
_cell.length_a   1.000
_cell.length_b   1.000
_cell.length_c   1.000
_cell.angle_alpha   90.00
_cell.angle_beta   90.00
_cell.angle_gamma   90.00
#
_symmetry.space_group_name_H-M   'P 1'
#
loop_
_entity.id
_entity.type
_entity.pdbx_description
1 polymer ?
#
loop_
_entity_poly.entity_id
_entity_poly.type
_entity_poly.pdbx_seq_one_letter_code
_entity_poly.pdbx_strand_id
1 'polypeptide(L)'
;MLSSLAESRLLKILRGTFSFDPVSLFPTAGDCEAALTLNSEVQKHANMETSKMAYMLSCIPRRRIPQIMASSVSQLLETEDVIENWPRRMNTLKNQSQILSRAIIFEMNAPRAPAKCPVDGSEFVGRVVPYETETREENLSLKFWSRALKDFTTKGRWSTGRVTSFLQIHAFLRDPVCGLRNNFESRKNNFLNLLTRLTKELEETSQTIREDVAAQLAAESSFISQPLVSNASCVHFSEDEQLVYSYVDISDMARSEFSCPEIVIGMISDILNCRSGDKIRIAPIAVANSHPVCSSHDSRQVIIDGNNRITTLTFLKFVSIYGLSKLQEAEDNLREYCRDSGFGPVYFVDFCAVLQMLRNNAMHILSQLQTCVTLGRFKHITQVPCLITEEASFITKVLVDGEEIAQPIHQSVFATDDLLVALPAKMQCHGRAKGFKALPVR
;
A
#
# COMPACT_ATOMS: atom_id res chain seq x y z
N MET A 1 -19.10 11.53 5.06
CA MET A 1 -18.97 11.55 3.59
C MET A 1 -18.64 10.16 3.03
N LEU A 2 -17.48 9.57 3.35
CA LEU A 2 -17.08 8.26 2.81
C LEU A 2 -18.03 7.10 3.13
N SER A 3 -18.56 7.01 4.36
CA SER A 3 -19.57 5.99 4.70
C SER A 3 -20.84 6.12 3.86
N SER A 4 -21.25 7.34 3.51
CA SER A 4 -22.40 7.58 2.63
C SER A 4 -22.12 7.17 1.18
N LEU A 5 -20.86 7.29 0.72
CA LEU A 5 -20.44 6.82 -0.60
C LEU A 5 -20.40 5.29 -0.66
N ALA A 6 -19.90 4.64 0.40
CA ALA A 6 -19.95 3.18 0.55
C ALA A 6 -21.39 2.66 0.55
N GLU A 7 -22.26 3.26 1.36
CA GLU A 7 -23.69 2.94 1.41
C GLU A 7 -24.36 3.08 0.03
N SER A 8 -24.10 4.17 -0.68
CA SER A 8 -24.63 4.41 -2.04
C SER A 8 -24.27 3.28 -3.01
N ARG A 9 -23.03 2.76 -2.96
CA ARG A 9 -22.62 1.63 -3.81
C ARG A 9 -23.25 0.32 -3.41
N LEU A 10 -23.35 0.05 -2.12
CA LEU A 10 -24.02 -1.14 -1.60
C LEU A 10 -25.50 -1.16 -2.03
N LEU A 11 -26.18 -0.02 -2.01
CA LEU A 11 -27.54 0.13 -2.52
C LEU A 11 -27.64 -0.11 -4.04
N LYS A 12 -26.64 0.29 -4.83
CA LYS A 12 -26.61 0.00 -6.28
C LYS A 12 -26.48 -1.50 -6.56
N ILE A 13 -25.68 -2.22 -5.77
CA ILE A 13 -25.54 -3.68 -5.87
C ILE A 13 -26.88 -4.33 -5.52
N LEU A 14 -27.47 -3.97 -4.38
CA LEU A 14 -28.76 -4.51 -3.93
C LEU A 14 -29.89 -4.30 -4.95
N ARG A 15 -29.92 -3.15 -5.61
CA ARG A 15 -30.97 -2.80 -6.59
C ARG A 15 -30.71 -3.34 -7.99
N GLY A 16 -29.58 -4.02 -8.22
CA GLY A 16 -29.19 -4.50 -9.55
C GLY A 16 -28.98 -3.38 -10.57
N THR A 17 -28.82 -2.13 -10.12
CA THR A 17 -28.59 -0.96 -11.00
C THR A 17 -27.10 -0.78 -11.33
N PHE A 18 -26.30 -1.80 -11.07
CA PHE A 18 -24.89 -1.89 -11.40
C PHE A 18 -24.76 -2.29 -12.87
N SER A 19 -25.26 -1.46 -13.80
CA SER A 19 -25.23 -1.84 -15.22
C SER A 19 -23.87 -1.58 -15.85
N PHE A 20 -23.25 -0.41 -15.66
CA PHE A 20 -21.94 -0.11 -16.28
C PHE A 20 -21.05 0.91 -15.53
N ASP A 21 -21.46 1.44 -14.38
CA ASP A 21 -20.64 2.36 -13.58
C ASP A 21 -20.86 2.10 -12.10
N PRO A 22 -19.81 1.69 -11.36
CA PRO A 22 -19.49 2.55 -10.23
C PRO A 22 -18.01 2.56 -9.82
N VAL A 23 -17.48 3.78 -9.85
CA VAL A 23 -16.70 4.43 -8.79
C VAL A 23 -16.07 3.50 -7.74
N SER A 24 -14.93 2.88 -8.07
CA SER A 24 -14.08 2.16 -7.13
C SER A 24 -13.47 3.12 -6.10
N LEU A 25 -13.48 2.80 -4.80
CA LEU A 25 -12.73 3.57 -3.78
C LEU A 25 -11.22 3.40 -3.94
N PHE A 26 -10.85 2.42 -4.76
CA PHE A 26 -9.49 2.07 -5.04
C PHE A 26 -9.15 2.73 -6.38
N PRO A 27 -8.02 3.44 -6.48
CA PRO A 27 -7.36 3.55 -7.76
C PRO A 27 -7.06 2.11 -8.16
N THR A 28 -7.88 1.52 -9.02
CA THR A 28 -7.59 0.20 -9.52
C THR A 28 -6.30 0.34 -10.29
N ALA A 29 -5.42 -0.63 -10.13
CA ALA A 29 -4.17 -0.70 -10.83
C ALA A 29 -4.45 -1.04 -12.31
N GLY A 30 -5.29 -0.25 -12.99
CA GLY A 30 -5.97 -0.63 -14.23
C GLY A 30 -5.00 -1.06 -15.31
N ASP A 31 -3.79 -0.50 -15.34
CA ASP A 31 -2.76 -0.91 -16.30
C ASP A 31 -2.05 -2.24 -15.93
N CYS A 32 -1.84 -2.53 -14.65
CA CYS A 32 -1.27 -3.82 -14.21
C CYS A 32 -2.31 -4.94 -14.22
N GLU A 33 -3.55 -4.65 -13.84
CA GLU A 33 -4.67 -5.60 -13.93
C GLU A 33 -5.01 -5.88 -15.39
N ALA A 34 -5.14 -4.85 -16.25
CA ALA A 34 -5.38 -5.04 -17.69
C ALA A 34 -4.26 -5.80 -18.39
N ALA A 35 -2.99 -5.58 -18.01
CA ALA A 35 -1.86 -6.33 -18.55
C ALA A 35 -1.84 -7.82 -18.14
N LEU A 36 -2.53 -8.19 -17.06
CA LEU A 36 -2.63 -9.56 -16.55
C LEU A 36 -3.93 -10.27 -16.98
N THR A 37 -4.86 -9.55 -17.61
CA THR A 37 -6.13 -10.07 -18.11
C THR A 37 -6.19 -10.02 -19.64
N LEU A 38 -6.62 -11.10 -20.29
CA LEU A 38 -7.07 -11.02 -21.68
C LEU A 38 -8.29 -10.07 -21.73
N ASN A 39 -8.25 -9.08 -22.64
CA ASN A 39 -9.12 -7.88 -22.71
C ASN A 39 -10.65 -8.08 -22.56
N SER A 40 -11.19 -9.30 -22.58
CA SER A 40 -12.62 -9.58 -22.39
C SER A 40 -13.04 -9.85 -20.93
N GLU A 41 -12.11 -10.20 -20.04
CA GLU A 41 -12.43 -10.52 -18.63
C GLU A 41 -12.53 -9.28 -17.73
N VAL A 42 -11.81 -8.20 -18.07
CA VAL A 42 -11.85 -6.93 -17.32
C VAL A 42 -13.28 -6.41 -17.15
N GLN A 43 -14.10 -6.46 -18.20
CA GLN A 43 -15.48 -5.97 -18.16
C GLN A 43 -16.42 -6.79 -17.26
N LYS A 44 -16.11 -8.07 -16.99
CA LYS A 44 -16.89 -8.92 -16.07
C LYS A 44 -16.39 -8.87 -14.63
N HIS A 45 -15.11 -8.58 -14.40
CA HIS A 45 -14.46 -8.72 -13.10
C HIS A 45 -14.10 -7.40 -12.39
N ALA A 46 -14.18 -6.25 -13.08
CA ALA A 46 -13.51 -5.03 -12.65
C ALA A 46 -13.98 -4.41 -11.32
N ASN A 47 -15.22 -4.64 -10.86
CA ASN A 47 -15.83 -3.68 -9.92
C ASN A 47 -16.54 -4.26 -8.68
N MET A 48 -16.59 -5.59 -8.50
CA MET A 48 -17.12 -6.22 -7.28
C MET A 48 -16.03 -6.95 -6.51
N GLU A 49 -16.03 -6.82 -5.19
CA GLU A 49 -15.01 -7.47 -4.35
C GLU A 49 -15.03 -9.01 -4.49
N THR A 50 -16.20 -9.62 -4.69
CA THR A 50 -16.32 -11.06 -4.99
C THR A 50 -15.49 -11.47 -6.20
N SER A 51 -15.65 -10.74 -7.30
CA SER A 51 -14.94 -10.98 -8.56
C SER A 51 -13.45 -10.67 -8.45
N LYS A 52 -13.07 -9.57 -7.78
CA LYS A 52 -11.67 -9.18 -7.55
C LYS A 52 -10.92 -10.23 -6.74
N MET A 53 -11.51 -10.68 -5.64
CA MET A 53 -10.95 -11.75 -4.81
C MET A 53 -10.82 -13.06 -5.60
N ALA A 54 -11.86 -13.45 -6.34
CA ALA A 54 -11.83 -14.67 -7.14
C ALA A 54 -10.69 -14.63 -8.17
N TYR A 55 -10.59 -13.53 -8.93
CA TYR A 55 -9.53 -13.32 -9.92
C TYR A 55 -8.13 -13.33 -9.29
N MET A 56 -7.93 -12.56 -8.21
CA MET A 56 -6.65 -12.48 -7.51
C MET A 56 -6.18 -13.88 -7.08
N LEU A 57 -7.06 -14.66 -6.47
CA LEU A 57 -6.72 -15.99 -5.93
C LEU A 57 -6.56 -17.05 -7.04
N SER A 58 -7.30 -16.94 -8.14
CA SER A 58 -7.18 -17.87 -9.27
C SER A 58 -5.96 -17.59 -10.14
N CYS A 59 -5.77 -16.33 -10.51
CA CYS A 59 -4.87 -15.92 -11.60
C CYS A 59 -3.49 -15.48 -11.13
N ILE A 60 -3.33 -15.13 -9.84
CA ILE A 60 -2.05 -14.63 -9.31
C ILE A 60 -1.51 -15.64 -8.28
N PRO A 61 -0.68 -16.62 -8.68
CA PRO A 61 -0.14 -17.63 -7.77
C PRO A 61 0.52 -17.05 -6.53
N ARG A 62 1.26 -15.95 -6.69
CA ARG A 62 1.96 -15.24 -5.59
C ARG A 62 1.01 -14.69 -4.50
N ARG A 63 -0.28 -14.52 -4.80
CA ARG A 63 -1.30 -14.05 -3.83
C ARG A 63 -1.97 -15.18 -3.05
N ARG A 64 -1.64 -16.44 -3.32
CA ARG A 64 -2.24 -17.59 -2.64
C ARG A 64 -1.66 -17.81 -1.24
N ILE A 65 -2.36 -18.65 -0.49
CA ILE A 65 -1.99 -19.05 0.87
C ILE A 65 -0.58 -19.66 0.87
N PRO A 66 0.29 -19.27 1.83
CA PRO A 66 1.59 -19.89 2.02
C PRO A 66 1.49 -21.39 2.29
N GLN A 67 2.44 -22.16 1.75
CA GLN A 67 2.45 -23.63 1.89
C GLN A 67 2.41 -24.08 3.37
N ILE A 68 3.09 -23.36 4.27
CA ILE A 68 3.10 -23.65 5.71
C ILE A 68 1.70 -23.54 6.38
N MET A 69 0.78 -22.78 5.78
CA MET A 69 -0.58 -22.58 6.29
C MET A 69 -1.62 -23.50 5.63
N ALA A 70 -1.26 -24.15 4.52
CA ALA A 70 -2.18 -24.94 3.70
C ALA A 70 -2.96 -25.99 4.54
N SER A 71 -2.26 -26.78 5.36
CA SER A 71 -2.90 -27.79 6.22
C SER A 71 -3.93 -27.20 7.19
N SER A 72 -3.65 -26.03 7.78
CA SER A 72 -4.57 -25.37 8.71
C SER A 72 -5.82 -24.86 7.99
N VAL A 73 -5.69 -24.42 6.74
CA VAL A 73 -6.82 -23.99 5.91
C VAL A 73 -7.62 -25.20 5.39
N SER A 74 -6.98 -26.29 4.99
CA SER A 74 -7.67 -27.54 4.62
C SER A 74 -8.52 -28.08 5.77
N GLN A 75 -7.98 -28.07 6.99
CA GLN A 75 -8.74 -28.46 8.18
C GLN A 75 -9.95 -27.54 8.46
N LEU A 76 -9.86 -26.24 8.14
CA LEU A 76 -11.02 -25.34 8.22
C LEU A 76 -12.06 -25.70 7.16
N LEU A 77 -11.64 -25.99 5.94
CA LEU A 77 -12.51 -26.37 4.83
C LEU A 77 -13.31 -27.65 5.09
N GLU A 78 -12.77 -28.56 5.90
CA GLU A 78 -13.44 -29.79 6.33
C GLU A 78 -14.50 -29.57 7.43
N THR A 79 -14.52 -28.39 8.06
CA THR A 79 -15.52 -28.09 9.10
C THR A 79 -16.90 -27.81 8.52
N GLU A 80 -17.92 -27.99 9.36
CA GLU A 80 -19.30 -27.72 8.95
C GLU A 80 -19.49 -26.24 8.59
N ASP A 81 -19.00 -25.30 9.41
CA ASP A 81 -19.08 -23.86 9.17
C ASP A 81 -17.70 -23.21 9.40
N VAL A 82 -17.10 -22.70 8.32
CA VAL A 82 -15.75 -22.12 8.39
C VAL A 82 -15.72 -20.82 9.21
N ILE A 83 -16.83 -20.09 9.28
CA ILE A 83 -16.93 -18.80 9.98
C ILE A 83 -16.96 -19.01 11.50
N GLU A 84 -17.74 -20.01 11.97
CA GLU A 84 -17.79 -20.36 13.41
C GLU A 84 -16.51 -21.04 13.88
N ASN A 85 -15.84 -21.80 13.02
CA ASN A 85 -14.63 -22.54 13.38
C ASN A 85 -13.35 -21.73 13.22
N TRP A 86 -13.39 -20.59 12.51
CA TRP A 86 -12.25 -19.69 12.32
C TRP A 86 -11.49 -19.32 13.61
N PRO A 87 -12.15 -18.92 14.72
CA PRO A 87 -11.45 -18.55 15.95
C PRO A 87 -10.55 -19.65 16.52
N ARG A 88 -10.89 -20.92 16.26
CA ARG A 88 -10.12 -22.09 16.74
C ARG A 88 -8.76 -22.24 16.04
N ARG A 89 -8.60 -21.66 14.85
CA ARG A 89 -7.36 -21.75 14.04
C ARG A 89 -6.59 -20.43 13.94
N MET A 90 -7.19 -19.32 14.34
CA MET A 90 -6.59 -17.99 14.23
C MET A 90 -5.20 -17.90 14.86
N ASN A 91 -4.99 -18.44 16.07
CA ASN A 91 -3.69 -18.39 16.74
C ASN A 91 -2.63 -19.22 15.99
N THR A 92 -3.00 -20.38 15.46
CA THR A 92 -2.11 -21.22 14.65
C THR A 92 -1.67 -20.47 13.39
N LEU A 93 -2.60 -19.86 12.66
CA LEU A 93 -2.31 -19.09 11.45
C LEU A 93 -1.43 -17.87 11.74
N LYS A 94 -1.67 -17.16 12.85
CA LYS A 94 -0.82 -16.05 13.29
C LYS A 94 0.61 -16.51 13.60
N ASN A 95 0.77 -17.65 14.29
CA ASN A 95 2.09 -18.20 14.59
C ASN A 95 2.83 -18.63 13.33
N GLN A 96 2.14 -19.28 12.38
CA GLN A 96 2.71 -19.65 11.08
C GLN A 96 3.13 -18.42 10.27
N SER A 97 2.32 -17.35 10.27
CA SER A 97 2.66 -16.07 9.65
C SER A 97 3.95 -15.50 10.25
N GLN A 98 4.05 -15.48 11.58
CA GLN A 98 5.25 -14.98 12.27
C GLN A 98 6.50 -15.80 11.96
N ILE A 99 6.38 -17.13 11.89
CA ILE A 99 7.51 -18.01 11.50
C ILE A 99 7.97 -17.66 10.08
N LEU A 100 7.03 -17.55 9.15
CA LEU A 100 7.31 -17.22 7.75
C LEU A 100 7.97 -15.84 7.62
N SER A 101 7.41 -14.85 8.30
CA SER A 101 7.92 -13.48 8.38
C SER A 101 9.37 -13.44 8.87
N ARG A 102 9.70 -14.19 9.93
CA ARG A 102 11.06 -14.27 10.47
C ARG A 102 12.04 -14.94 9.51
N ALA A 103 11.60 -16.01 8.84
CA ALA A 103 12.44 -16.70 7.86
C ALA A 103 12.80 -15.78 6.69
N ILE A 104 11.81 -15.06 6.13
CA ILE A 104 12.03 -14.11 5.03
C ILE A 104 12.97 -12.99 5.46
N ILE A 105 12.74 -12.38 6.64
CA ILE A 105 13.64 -11.33 7.16
C ILE A 105 15.08 -11.83 7.30
N PHE A 106 15.25 -13.04 7.86
CA PHE A 106 16.57 -13.62 8.06
C PHE A 106 17.29 -13.82 6.72
N GLU A 107 16.60 -14.34 5.71
CA GLU A 107 17.17 -14.54 4.37
C GLU A 107 17.51 -13.24 3.63
N MET A 108 16.77 -12.16 3.90
CA MET A 108 17.04 -10.85 3.32
C MET A 108 18.33 -10.19 3.87
N ASN A 109 18.87 -10.68 5.01
CA ASN A 109 20.15 -10.28 5.61
C ASN A 109 20.42 -8.76 5.61
N ALA A 110 19.59 -8.00 6.32
CA ALA A 110 19.64 -6.54 6.32
C ALA A 110 20.97 -5.97 6.84
N PRO A 111 21.63 -5.07 6.10
CA PRO A 111 22.79 -4.33 6.59
C PRO A 111 22.42 -3.32 7.69
N ARG A 112 23.43 -2.78 8.39
CA ARG A 112 23.25 -1.67 9.35
C ARG A 112 23.20 -0.33 8.64
N ALA A 113 22.60 0.67 9.27
CA ALA A 113 22.67 2.05 8.80
C ALA A 113 24.13 2.47 8.50
N PRO A 114 24.40 3.04 7.31
CA PRO A 114 25.72 3.57 7.00
C PRO A 114 26.12 4.61 8.04
N ALA A 115 27.41 4.96 8.14
CA ALA A 115 27.91 5.95 9.11
C ALA A 115 28.22 7.32 8.50
N LYS A 116 28.56 7.41 7.21
CA LYS A 116 28.99 8.66 6.53
C LYS A 116 28.66 8.61 5.03
N CYS A 117 28.70 9.77 4.38
CA CYS A 117 28.72 9.94 2.92
C CYS A 117 30.18 9.89 2.41
N PRO A 118 30.48 9.39 1.19
CA PRO A 118 29.61 8.71 0.23
C PRO A 118 29.18 7.31 0.69
N VAL A 119 28.06 6.84 0.15
CA VAL A 119 27.54 5.48 0.36
C VAL A 119 27.30 4.83 -1.00
N ASP A 120 27.67 3.57 -1.15
CA ASP A 120 27.22 2.74 -2.28
C ASP A 120 25.84 2.16 -1.95
N GLY A 121 24.81 2.65 -2.63
CA GLY A 121 23.43 2.20 -2.42
C GLY A 121 23.24 0.70 -2.68
N SER A 122 24.08 0.07 -3.51
CA SER A 122 23.99 -1.35 -3.84
C SER A 122 24.21 -2.27 -2.64
N GLU A 123 24.95 -1.82 -1.62
CA GLU A 123 25.16 -2.54 -0.36
C GLU A 123 23.89 -2.70 0.48
N PHE A 124 22.85 -1.90 0.18
CA PHE A 124 21.60 -1.81 0.94
C PHE A 124 20.38 -2.30 0.15
N VAL A 125 20.61 -2.81 -1.06
CA VAL A 125 19.58 -3.39 -1.92
C VAL A 125 19.21 -4.77 -1.41
N GLY A 126 17.95 -4.92 -1.01
CA GLY A 126 17.40 -6.21 -0.61
C GLY A 126 17.14 -7.12 -1.79
N ARG A 127 17.50 -8.40 -1.64
CA ARG A 127 16.92 -9.46 -2.48
C ARG A 127 15.46 -9.66 -2.08
N VAL A 128 14.55 -9.66 -3.06
CA VAL A 128 13.16 -10.09 -2.85
C VAL A 128 13.18 -11.60 -2.62
N VAL A 129 12.81 -12.04 -1.42
CA VAL A 129 12.74 -13.45 -1.05
C VAL A 129 11.28 -13.86 -0.98
N PRO A 130 10.74 -14.50 -2.03
CA PRO A 130 9.36 -14.93 -2.00
C PRO A 130 9.19 -16.20 -1.16
N TYR A 131 8.01 -16.36 -0.57
CA TYR A 131 7.59 -17.62 0.03
C TYR A 131 6.85 -18.53 -0.96
N GLU A 132 6.96 -19.82 -0.73
CA GLU A 132 6.19 -20.83 -1.46
C GLU A 132 4.70 -20.77 -1.10
N THR A 133 3.86 -20.80 -2.12
CA THR A 133 2.41 -20.85 -1.99
C THR A 133 1.90 -22.27 -2.27
N GLU A 134 0.67 -22.54 -1.86
CA GLU A 134 -0.06 -23.76 -2.24
C GLU A 134 -0.06 -24.06 -3.75
N THR A 135 -0.28 -25.34 -4.09
CA THR A 135 -0.26 -25.85 -5.47
C THR A 135 -1.51 -25.44 -6.26
N ARG A 136 -1.37 -25.37 -7.60
CA ARG A 136 -2.47 -25.03 -8.53
C ARG A 136 -3.61 -26.05 -8.55
N GLU A 137 -3.31 -27.32 -8.32
CA GLU A 137 -4.29 -28.41 -8.41
C GLU A 137 -5.35 -28.33 -7.31
N GLU A 138 -4.99 -27.79 -6.15
CA GLU A 138 -5.91 -27.67 -5.01
C GLU A 138 -6.59 -26.29 -4.93
N ASN A 139 -5.89 -25.21 -5.30
CA ASN A 139 -6.34 -23.80 -5.17
C ASN A 139 -7.19 -23.57 -3.90
N LEU A 140 -6.61 -23.92 -2.73
CA LEU A 140 -7.34 -23.86 -1.46
C LEU A 140 -7.76 -22.43 -1.14
N SER A 141 -7.00 -21.42 -1.57
CA SER A 141 -7.34 -20.01 -1.39
C SER A 141 -8.71 -19.68 -2.01
N LEU A 142 -8.93 -20.06 -3.27
CA LEU A 142 -10.21 -19.81 -3.94
C LEU A 142 -11.34 -20.63 -3.32
N LYS A 143 -11.08 -21.90 -2.98
CA LYS A 143 -12.06 -22.75 -2.27
C LYS A 143 -12.45 -22.16 -0.92
N PHE A 144 -11.48 -21.64 -0.19
CA PHE A 144 -11.67 -21.01 1.12
C PHE A 144 -12.46 -19.72 1.01
N TRP A 145 -12.16 -18.88 0.02
CA TRP A 145 -12.95 -17.68 -0.26
C TRP A 145 -14.44 -18.02 -0.54
N SER A 146 -14.67 -18.91 -1.51
CA SER A 146 -16.02 -19.32 -1.90
C SER A 146 -16.79 -19.95 -0.73
N ARG A 147 -16.12 -20.77 0.08
CA ARG A 147 -16.74 -21.40 1.25
C ARG A 147 -17.06 -20.40 2.35
N ALA A 148 -16.15 -19.45 2.63
CA ALA A 148 -16.37 -18.40 3.62
C ALA A 148 -17.54 -17.50 3.25
N LEU A 149 -17.64 -17.07 1.99
CA LEU A 149 -18.78 -16.30 1.49
C LEU A 149 -20.10 -17.06 1.68
N LYS A 150 -20.15 -18.31 1.21
CA LYS A 150 -21.34 -19.15 1.32
C LYS A 150 -21.75 -19.37 2.77
N ASP A 151 -20.82 -19.77 3.64
CA ASP A 151 -21.13 -20.04 5.04
C ASP A 151 -21.55 -18.76 5.77
N PHE A 152 -20.88 -17.63 5.56
CA PHE A 152 -21.23 -16.36 6.18
C PHE A 152 -22.66 -15.90 5.84
N THR A 153 -23.08 -16.09 4.59
CA THR A 153 -24.36 -15.60 4.08
C THR A 153 -25.52 -16.58 4.22
N THR A 154 -25.26 -17.90 4.28
CA THR A 154 -26.31 -18.93 4.40
C THR A 154 -26.50 -19.46 5.81
N LYS A 155 -25.47 -19.40 6.67
CA LYS A 155 -25.52 -19.98 8.02
C LYS A 155 -25.64 -18.87 9.05
N GLY A 156 -26.69 -18.96 9.86
CA GLY A 156 -26.92 -18.04 10.97
C GLY A 156 -27.20 -16.58 10.56
N ARG A 157 -27.39 -15.73 11.56
CA ARG A 157 -27.52 -14.27 11.37
C ARG A 157 -26.14 -13.63 11.34
N TRP A 158 -26.00 -12.48 10.70
CA TRP A 158 -24.74 -11.72 10.67
C TRP A 158 -24.45 -11.07 12.03
N SER A 159 -24.03 -11.91 12.99
CA SER A 159 -23.68 -11.52 14.35
C SER A 159 -22.30 -10.88 14.41
N THR A 160 -22.02 -10.16 15.49
CA THR A 160 -20.71 -9.54 15.76
C THR A 160 -19.55 -10.52 15.63
N GLY A 161 -19.71 -11.76 16.14
CA GLY A 161 -18.68 -12.80 16.06
C GLY A 161 -18.43 -13.26 14.62
N ARG A 162 -19.51 -13.54 13.88
CA ARG A 162 -19.43 -13.99 12.47
C ARG A 162 -18.84 -12.91 11.57
N VAL A 163 -19.24 -11.66 11.75
CA VAL A 163 -18.68 -10.50 11.02
C VAL A 163 -17.18 -10.38 11.28
N THR A 164 -16.75 -10.56 12.54
CA THR A 164 -15.33 -10.51 12.89
C THR A 164 -14.54 -11.63 12.19
N SER A 165 -15.02 -12.88 12.24
CA SER A 165 -14.38 -14.00 11.54
C SER A 165 -14.31 -13.77 10.02
N PHE A 166 -15.39 -13.28 9.41
CA PHE A 166 -15.44 -13.03 7.98
C PHE A 166 -14.46 -11.93 7.55
N LEU A 167 -14.38 -10.82 8.29
CA LEU A 167 -13.40 -9.75 8.05
C LEU A 167 -11.95 -10.25 8.22
N GLN A 168 -11.70 -11.12 9.19
CA GLN A 168 -10.38 -11.72 9.40
C GLN A 168 -9.99 -12.66 8.26
N ILE A 169 -10.92 -13.48 7.76
CA ILE A 169 -10.70 -14.35 6.60
C ILE A 169 -10.44 -13.51 5.35
N HIS A 170 -11.23 -12.46 5.12
CA HIS A 170 -11.04 -11.54 3.99
C HIS A 170 -9.64 -10.88 4.03
N ALA A 171 -9.24 -10.34 5.18
CA ALA A 171 -7.92 -9.75 5.35
C ALA A 171 -6.78 -10.78 5.20
N PHE A 172 -6.97 -12.00 5.69
CA PHE A 172 -6.02 -13.11 5.56
C PHE A 172 -5.82 -13.52 4.10
N LEU A 173 -6.89 -13.64 3.31
CA LEU A 173 -6.79 -14.01 1.90
C LEU A 173 -6.16 -12.91 1.04
N ARG A 174 -6.27 -11.65 1.47
CA ARG A 174 -5.66 -10.48 0.82
C ARG A 174 -4.18 -10.36 1.13
N ASP A 175 -3.81 -10.62 2.38
CA ASP A 175 -2.45 -10.64 2.88
C ASP A 175 -2.30 -11.72 3.97
N PRO A 176 -1.84 -12.93 3.61
CA PRO A 176 -1.72 -14.04 4.55
C PRO A 176 -0.70 -13.81 5.67
N VAL A 177 0.23 -12.87 5.48
CA VAL A 177 1.29 -12.60 6.46
C VAL A 177 0.87 -11.47 7.40
N CYS A 178 0.58 -10.27 6.89
CA CYS A 178 0.31 -9.12 7.75
C CYS A 178 -1.19 -8.83 7.92
N GLY A 179 -2.08 -9.43 7.13
CA GLY A 179 -3.52 -9.16 7.15
C GLY A 179 -4.20 -9.41 8.49
N LEU A 180 -3.72 -10.39 9.26
CA LEU A 180 -4.25 -10.71 10.60
C LEU A 180 -3.68 -9.84 11.73
N ARG A 181 -2.77 -8.92 11.43
CA ARG A 181 -2.24 -7.92 12.38
C ARG A 181 -3.11 -6.67 12.46
N ASN A 182 -4.02 -6.50 11.50
CA ASN A 182 -4.94 -5.37 11.46
C ASN A 182 -5.83 -5.26 12.71
N ASN A 183 -6.24 -4.03 13.05
CA ASN A 183 -7.27 -3.80 14.05
C ASN A 183 -8.67 -4.04 13.44
N PHE A 184 -9.32 -5.11 13.87
CA PHE A 184 -10.64 -5.51 13.36
C PHE A 184 -11.81 -4.82 14.08
N GLU A 185 -11.59 -4.13 15.20
CA GLU A 185 -12.68 -3.52 15.96
C GLU A 185 -13.36 -2.39 15.17
N SER A 186 -12.55 -1.47 14.63
CA SER A 186 -13.05 -0.39 13.78
C SER A 186 -13.71 -0.90 12.50
N ARG A 187 -13.12 -1.92 11.86
CA ARG A 187 -13.67 -2.58 10.66
C ARG A 187 -15.04 -3.18 10.93
N LYS A 188 -15.14 -3.97 11.99
CA LYS A 188 -16.39 -4.61 12.44
C LYS A 188 -17.47 -3.57 12.73
N ASN A 189 -17.13 -2.48 13.42
CA ASN A 189 -18.08 -1.42 13.73
C ASN A 189 -18.57 -0.72 12.46
N ASN A 190 -17.68 -0.40 11.51
CA ASN A 190 -18.07 0.15 10.22
C ASN A 190 -18.92 -0.82 9.39
N PHE A 191 -18.58 -2.12 9.39
CA PHE A 191 -19.36 -3.16 8.71
C PHE A 191 -20.79 -3.22 9.25
N LEU A 192 -20.96 -3.33 10.57
CA LEU A 192 -22.27 -3.41 11.21
C LEU A 192 -23.09 -2.13 11.01
N ASN A 193 -22.43 -0.96 11.05
CA ASN A 193 -23.08 0.32 10.78
C ASN A 193 -23.63 0.41 9.35
N LEU A 194 -22.85 -0.03 8.35
CA LEU A 194 -23.31 -0.08 6.96
C LEU A 194 -24.42 -1.13 6.79
N LEU A 195 -24.25 -2.32 7.35
CA LEU A 195 -25.24 -3.40 7.31
C LEU A 195 -26.61 -2.97 7.85
N THR A 196 -26.62 -2.27 8.98
CA THR A 196 -27.87 -1.82 9.63
C THR A 196 -28.69 -0.92 8.70
N ARG A 197 -28.04 -0.13 7.85
CA ARG A 197 -28.69 0.75 6.87
C ARG A 197 -29.25 0.01 5.65
N LEU A 198 -28.85 -1.24 5.47
CA LEU A 198 -29.19 -2.07 4.29
C LEU A 198 -30.10 -3.25 4.63
N THR A 199 -30.39 -3.47 5.92
CA THR A 199 -30.99 -4.72 6.41
C THR A 199 -32.33 -5.01 5.75
N LYS A 200 -33.17 -3.99 5.55
CA LYS A 200 -34.49 -4.14 4.93
C LYS A 200 -34.37 -4.61 3.47
N GLU A 201 -33.51 -3.97 2.69
CA GLU A 201 -33.27 -4.33 1.30
C GLU A 201 -32.59 -5.70 1.16
N LEU A 202 -31.75 -6.11 2.12
CA LEU A 202 -31.01 -7.38 2.07
C LEU A 202 -31.92 -8.61 2.24
N GLU A 203 -33.00 -8.49 3.03
CA GLU A 203 -33.90 -9.61 3.32
C GLU A 203 -34.57 -10.18 2.07
N GLU A 204 -34.87 -9.33 1.08
CA GLU A 204 -35.59 -9.69 -0.16
C GLU A 204 -34.67 -10.12 -1.31
N THR A 205 -33.36 -10.18 -1.09
CA THR A 205 -32.37 -10.43 -2.15
C THR A 205 -31.98 -11.89 -2.30
N SER A 206 -31.52 -12.23 -3.52
CA SER A 206 -31.00 -13.55 -3.84
C SER A 206 -29.70 -13.84 -3.08
N GLN A 207 -29.37 -15.13 -2.96
CA GLN A 207 -28.15 -15.58 -2.31
C GLN A 207 -26.88 -14.96 -2.93
N THR A 208 -26.82 -14.88 -4.27
CA THR A 208 -25.68 -14.28 -4.98
C THR A 208 -25.51 -12.80 -4.62
N ILE A 209 -26.60 -12.03 -4.59
CA ILE A 209 -26.54 -10.61 -4.20
C ILE A 209 -26.06 -10.46 -2.75
N ARG A 210 -26.47 -11.35 -1.85
CA ARG A 210 -26.00 -11.33 -0.45
C ARG A 210 -24.49 -11.60 -0.35
N GLU A 211 -23.95 -12.50 -1.15
CA GLU A 211 -22.51 -12.76 -1.24
C GLU A 211 -21.75 -11.53 -1.76
N ASP A 212 -22.25 -10.90 -2.82
CA ASP A 212 -21.68 -9.67 -3.39
C ASP A 212 -21.68 -8.52 -2.36
N VAL A 213 -22.79 -8.32 -1.65
CA VAL A 213 -22.92 -7.32 -0.60
C VAL A 213 -22.01 -7.63 0.60
N ALA A 214 -21.89 -8.89 1.01
CA ALA A 214 -21.00 -9.28 2.10
C ALA A 214 -19.54 -8.98 1.77
N ALA A 215 -19.07 -9.39 0.58
CA ALA A 215 -17.70 -9.10 0.14
C ALA A 215 -17.46 -7.59 0.04
N GLN A 216 -18.40 -6.86 -0.57
CA GLN A 216 -18.26 -5.42 -0.70
C GLN A 216 -18.24 -4.73 0.68
N LEU A 217 -19.10 -5.12 1.62
CA LEU A 217 -19.05 -4.61 3.00
C LEU A 217 -17.70 -4.85 3.66
N ALA A 218 -17.05 -5.99 3.43
CA ALA A 218 -15.71 -6.27 3.95
C ALA A 218 -14.65 -5.33 3.38
N ALA A 219 -14.68 -5.06 2.08
CA ALA A 219 -13.78 -4.11 1.43
C ALA A 219 -14.03 -2.66 1.91
N GLU A 220 -15.29 -2.21 1.89
CA GLU A 220 -15.69 -0.86 2.29
C GLU A 220 -15.34 -0.56 3.75
N SER A 221 -15.68 -1.48 4.64
CA SER A 221 -15.41 -1.31 6.07
C SER A 221 -13.92 -1.36 6.40
N SER A 222 -13.14 -2.16 5.65
CA SER A 222 -11.67 -2.17 5.76
C SER A 222 -11.07 -0.84 5.36
N PHE A 223 -11.47 -0.30 4.21
CA PHE A 223 -10.95 0.98 3.73
C PHE A 223 -11.31 2.14 4.66
N ILE A 224 -12.59 2.26 5.05
CA ILE A 224 -13.07 3.34 5.93
C ILE A 224 -12.42 3.27 7.31
N SER A 225 -12.00 2.07 7.77
CA SER A 225 -11.35 1.91 9.06
C SER A 225 -9.90 2.42 9.11
N GLN A 226 -9.29 2.74 7.97
CA GLN A 226 -7.91 3.15 7.94
C GLN A 226 -7.69 4.50 8.63
N PRO A 227 -6.67 4.63 9.50
CA PRO A 227 -6.34 5.88 10.18
C PRO A 227 -6.21 7.12 9.29
N LEU A 228 -5.68 6.97 8.06
CA LEU A 228 -5.57 8.12 7.15
C LEU A 228 -6.93 8.58 6.60
N VAL A 229 -7.89 7.66 6.52
CA VAL A 229 -9.20 7.91 5.91
C VAL A 229 -10.07 8.78 6.83
N SER A 230 -9.92 8.66 8.15
CA SER A 230 -10.61 9.56 9.09
C SER A 230 -10.16 11.02 8.96
N ASN A 231 -8.94 11.24 8.47
CA ASN A 231 -8.35 12.57 8.25
C ASN A 231 -8.35 12.98 6.76
N ALA A 232 -9.16 12.32 5.93
CA ALA A 232 -9.24 12.62 4.50
C ALA A 232 -9.57 14.10 4.27
N SER A 233 -8.70 14.79 3.52
CA SER A 233 -8.83 16.20 3.19
C SER A 233 -9.80 16.45 2.04
N CYS A 234 -9.84 15.55 1.06
CA CYS A 234 -10.84 15.59 -0.01
C CYS A 234 -10.98 14.23 -0.69
N VAL A 235 -12.09 14.06 -1.41
CA VAL A 235 -12.32 12.94 -2.33
C VAL A 235 -12.45 13.53 -3.72
N HIS A 236 -11.65 13.03 -4.65
CA HIS A 236 -11.74 13.39 -6.05
C HIS A 236 -12.36 12.25 -6.83
N PHE A 237 -13.31 12.59 -7.68
CA PHE A 237 -13.97 11.66 -8.58
C PHE A 237 -13.37 11.87 -9.96
N SER A 238 -12.85 10.80 -10.55
CA SER A 238 -12.35 10.82 -11.92
C SER A 238 -12.83 9.55 -12.60
N GLU A 239 -13.64 9.69 -13.64
CA GLU A 239 -14.30 8.56 -14.31
C GLU A 239 -15.00 7.66 -13.27
N ASP A 240 -14.56 6.41 -13.19
CA ASP A 240 -14.97 5.35 -12.29
C ASP A 240 -14.04 5.17 -11.07
N GLU A 241 -13.25 6.19 -10.72
CA GLU A 241 -12.38 6.22 -9.54
C GLU A 241 -12.85 7.23 -8.47
N GLN A 242 -12.76 6.81 -7.20
CA GLN A 242 -12.91 7.62 -5.98
C GLN A 242 -11.54 7.73 -5.31
N LEU A 243 -10.83 8.82 -5.57
CA LEU A 243 -9.47 9.05 -5.08
C LEU A 243 -9.53 9.83 -3.77
N VAL A 244 -9.23 9.15 -2.65
CA VAL A 244 -9.27 9.74 -1.31
C VAL A 244 -7.90 10.31 -0.95
N TYR A 245 -7.85 11.62 -0.71
CA TYR A 245 -6.61 12.32 -0.39
C TYR A 245 -6.54 12.72 1.07
N SER A 246 -5.34 12.64 1.65
CA SER A 246 -5.01 13.20 2.97
C SER A 246 -3.66 13.91 2.90
N TYR A 247 -3.35 14.73 3.91
CA TYR A 247 -2.03 15.31 4.08
C TYR A 247 -1.31 14.53 5.16
N VAL A 248 -0.10 14.06 4.85
CA VAL A 248 0.71 13.25 5.75
C VAL A 248 2.02 13.97 6.00
N ASP A 249 2.44 13.98 7.27
CA ASP A 249 3.75 14.50 7.65
C ASP A 249 4.84 13.64 7.01
N ILE A 250 5.83 14.29 6.40
CA ILE A 250 6.89 13.61 5.66
C ILE A 250 7.67 12.64 6.57
N SER A 251 7.89 13.03 7.83
CA SER A 251 8.59 12.23 8.85
C SER A 251 7.89 10.91 9.18
N ASP A 252 6.58 10.83 8.96
CA ASP A 252 5.77 9.68 9.37
C ASP A 252 5.73 8.60 8.28
N MET A 253 6.18 8.94 7.07
CA MET A 253 6.16 8.04 5.93
C MET A 253 7.40 7.14 5.87
N ALA A 254 7.16 5.84 5.93
CA ALA A 254 8.15 4.80 5.74
C ALA A 254 8.40 4.51 4.25
N ARG A 255 9.59 3.97 3.94
CA ARG A 255 10.05 3.68 2.58
C ARG A 255 10.49 2.23 2.41
N SER A 256 9.94 1.59 1.38
CA SER A 256 10.26 0.21 0.97
C SER A 256 11.12 0.14 -0.30
N GLU A 257 11.41 1.26 -0.96
CA GLU A 257 12.15 1.32 -2.23
C GLU A 257 13.09 2.55 -2.25
N PHE A 258 14.27 2.43 -2.86
CA PHE A 258 15.17 3.56 -3.13
C PHE A 258 14.62 4.50 -4.20
N SER A 259 15.14 5.73 -4.24
CA SER A 259 14.86 6.67 -5.33
C SER A 259 15.88 6.51 -6.45
N CYS A 260 15.56 7.02 -7.63
CA CYS A 260 16.45 7.09 -8.78
C CYS A 260 17.06 8.50 -8.82
N PRO A 261 18.36 8.67 -8.51
CA PRO A 261 19.00 9.98 -8.42
C PRO A 261 18.84 10.80 -9.71
N GLU A 262 18.90 10.17 -10.88
CA GLU A 262 18.72 10.84 -12.17
C GLU A 262 17.32 11.46 -12.30
N ILE A 263 16.28 10.76 -11.87
CA ILE A 263 14.91 11.29 -11.86
C ILE A 263 14.79 12.42 -10.83
N VAL A 264 15.35 12.23 -9.63
CA VAL A 264 15.33 13.25 -8.57
C VAL A 264 15.96 14.55 -9.07
N ILE A 265 17.10 14.46 -9.76
CA ILE A 265 17.81 15.60 -10.36
C ILE A 265 16.98 16.25 -11.47
N GLY A 266 16.36 15.46 -12.34
CA GLY A 266 15.41 15.97 -13.34
C GLY A 266 14.27 16.77 -12.70
N MET A 267 13.64 16.22 -11.67
CA MET A 267 12.57 16.91 -10.93
C MET A 267 13.07 18.18 -10.22
N ILE A 268 14.29 18.18 -9.68
CA ILE A 268 14.91 19.39 -9.12
C ILE A 268 15.05 20.46 -10.22
N SER A 269 15.56 20.09 -11.39
CA SER A 269 15.67 21.00 -12.53
C SER A 269 14.32 21.59 -12.93
N ASP A 270 13.29 20.75 -13.05
CA ASP A 270 11.92 21.21 -13.39
C ASP A 270 11.41 22.22 -12.36
N ILE A 271 11.62 21.95 -11.07
CA ILE A 271 11.19 22.83 -9.98
C ILE A 271 11.94 24.16 -10.00
N LEU A 272 13.24 24.16 -10.26
CA LEU A 272 14.07 25.38 -10.33
C LEU A 272 13.70 26.25 -11.53
N ASN A 273 13.29 25.63 -12.64
CA ASN A 273 12.90 26.33 -13.87
C ASN A 273 11.42 26.77 -13.88
N CYS A 274 10.60 26.31 -12.94
CA CYS A 274 9.21 26.76 -12.79
C CYS A 274 9.14 28.18 -12.22
N ARG A 275 8.34 29.06 -12.85
CA ARG A 275 8.22 30.48 -12.47
C ARG A 275 7.79 30.65 -11.00
N SER A 276 8.46 31.58 -10.30
CA SER A 276 8.16 31.95 -8.91
C SER A 276 6.78 32.61 -8.79
N GLY A 277 5.94 32.11 -7.88
CA GLY A 277 4.61 32.66 -7.58
C GLY A 277 3.55 31.60 -7.27
N ASP A 278 3.69 30.40 -7.84
CA ASP A 278 2.75 29.31 -7.59
C ASP A 278 3.10 28.50 -6.35
N LYS A 279 2.07 28.11 -5.58
CA LYS A 279 2.18 27.05 -4.57
C LYS A 279 2.74 25.80 -5.25
N ILE A 280 3.78 25.20 -4.66
CA ILE A 280 4.36 23.95 -5.18
C ILE A 280 3.27 22.88 -5.14
N ARG A 281 2.87 22.40 -6.32
CA ARG A 281 1.89 21.33 -6.47
C ARG A 281 2.59 20.08 -6.98
N ILE A 282 2.23 18.95 -6.40
CA ILE A 282 2.76 17.66 -6.80
C ILE A 282 1.64 16.70 -7.14
N ALA A 283 1.92 15.74 -8.01
CA ALA A 283 1.15 14.51 -8.07
C ALA A 283 1.21 13.84 -6.68
N PRO A 284 0.07 13.41 -6.11
CA PRO A 284 -0.01 12.90 -4.75
C PRO A 284 0.81 11.62 -4.57
N ILE A 285 1.40 11.45 -3.40
CA ILE A 285 2.16 10.25 -3.03
C ILE A 285 1.17 9.13 -2.71
N ALA A 286 1.25 7.98 -3.37
CA ALA A 286 0.40 6.85 -3.01
C ALA A 286 0.94 6.20 -1.73
N VAL A 287 0.09 6.07 -0.72
CA VAL A 287 0.47 5.51 0.58
C VAL A 287 -0.53 4.47 1.04
N ALA A 288 -0.03 3.40 1.65
CA ALA A 288 -0.84 2.40 2.31
C ALA A 288 -0.43 2.28 3.78
N ASN A 289 -1.37 1.90 4.63
CA ASN A 289 -1.03 1.50 6.00
C ASN A 289 -0.51 0.06 5.99
N SER A 290 0.68 -0.15 6.54
CA SER A 290 1.28 -1.47 6.66
C SER A 290 1.87 -1.70 8.05
N HIS A 291 1.87 -2.96 8.48
CA HIS A 291 2.49 -3.37 9.74
C HIS A 291 3.90 -3.90 9.48
N PRO A 292 4.94 -3.26 10.04
CA PRO A 292 6.32 -3.67 9.80
C PRO A 292 6.54 -5.11 10.23
N VAL A 293 7.11 -5.92 9.34
CA VAL A 293 7.36 -7.35 9.58
C VAL A 293 8.41 -7.56 10.69
N CYS A 294 9.30 -6.59 10.89
CA CYS A 294 10.49 -6.65 11.73
C CYS A 294 10.37 -6.01 13.12
N SER A 295 9.30 -5.28 13.43
CA SER A 295 9.20 -4.53 14.69
C SER A 295 7.85 -4.72 15.41
N SER A 296 7.87 -4.48 16.72
CA SER A 296 6.67 -4.33 17.54
C SER A 296 5.95 -3.00 17.31
N HIS A 297 6.38 -2.21 16.32
CA HIS A 297 5.74 -0.93 16.02
C HIS A 297 4.33 -1.14 15.48
N ASP A 298 3.49 -0.15 15.78
CA ASP A 298 2.18 0.00 15.18
C ASP A 298 2.28 0.19 13.66
N SER A 299 1.13 0.09 12.98
CA SER A 299 1.05 0.36 11.53
C SER A 299 1.64 1.73 11.18
N ARG A 300 2.40 1.81 10.09
CA ARG A 300 2.90 3.06 9.52
C ARG A 300 2.40 3.26 8.09
N GLN A 301 2.38 4.52 7.66
CA GLN A 301 2.16 4.88 6.27
C GLN A 301 3.41 4.54 5.46
N VAL A 302 3.29 3.60 4.53
CA VAL A 302 4.37 3.22 3.62
C VAL A 302 4.11 3.85 2.27
N ILE A 303 5.15 4.42 1.68
CA ILE A 303 5.11 4.96 0.32
C ILE A 303 5.06 3.79 -0.66
N ILE A 304 3.96 3.71 -1.41
CA ILE A 304 3.76 2.74 -2.48
C ILE A 304 4.25 3.34 -3.80
N ASP A 305 3.93 4.58 -4.11
CA ASP A 305 4.44 5.27 -5.30
C ASP A 305 4.71 6.74 -4.98
N GLY A 306 5.86 7.23 -5.41
CA GLY A 306 6.29 8.60 -5.15
C GLY A 306 7.62 8.75 -4.42
N ASN A 307 8.42 7.69 -4.28
CA ASN A 307 9.78 7.75 -3.71
C ASN A 307 10.63 8.89 -4.31
N ASN A 308 10.65 9.03 -5.64
CA ASN A 308 11.39 10.13 -6.28
C ASN A 308 10.85 11.52 -5.90
N ARG A 309 9.52 11.70 -5.88
CA ARG A 309 8.88 12.99 -5.55
C ARG A 309 9.16 13.40 -4.11
N ILE A 310 9.05 12.45 -3.17
CA ILE A 310 9.31 12.76 -1.76
C ILE A 310 10.80 13.03 -1.53
N THR A 311 11.70 12.28 -2.16
CA THR A 311 13.15 12.52 -2.08
C THR A 311 13.49 13.91 -2.63
N THR A 312 12.94 14.31 -3.77
CA THR A 312 13.16 15.66 -4.32
C THR A 312 12.75 16.75 -3.33
N LEU A 313 11.54 16.68 -2.77
CA LEU A 313 11.04 17.72 -1.86
C LEU A 313 11.86 17.79 -0.56
N THR A 314 12.19 16.64 0.01
CA THR A 314 12.95 16.54 1.26
C THR A 314 14.42 16.90 1.09
N PHE A 315 14.99 16.62 -0.07
CA PHE A 315 16.32 17.10 -0.44
C PHE A 315 16.34 18.61 -0.65
N LEU A 316 15.34 19.19 -1.34
CA LEU A 316 15.24 20.65 -1.46
C LEU A 316 15.03 21.34 -0.10
N LYS A 317 14.32 20.68 0.83
CA LYS A 317 14.22 21.12 2.23
C LYS A 317 15.60 21.11 2.90
N PHE A 318 16.38 20.04 2.78
CA PHE A 318 17.76 19.97 3.26
C PHE A 318 18.62 21.12 2.73
N VAL A 319 18.63 21.30 1.41
CA VAL A 319 19.40 22.37 0.75
C VAL A 319 18.96 23.75 1.23
N SER A 320 17.67 23.95 1.49
CA SER A 320 17.16 25.24 2.00
C SER A 320 17.57 25.56 3.45
N ILE A 321 17.98 24.55 4.23
CA ILE A 321 18.40 24.70 5.63
C ILE A 321 19.93 24.84 5.71
N TYR A 322 20.67 23.93 5.07
CA TYR A 322 22.13 23.85 5.19
C TYR A 322 22.90 24.52 4.05
N GLY A 323 22.24 24.79 2.92
CA GLY A 323 22.90 25.27 1.71
C GLY A 323 23.84 24.25 1.07
N LEU A 324 24.37 24.59 -0.11
CA LEU A 324 25.37 23.78 -0.82
C LEU A 324 26.64 24.58 -1.20
N SER A 325 26.84 25.75 -0.60
CA SER A 325 28.02 26.61 -0.88
C SER A 325 29.33 25.92 -0.50
N LYS A 326 29.30 25.07 0.55
CA LYS A 326 30.39 24.17 0.94
C LYS A 326 29.87 22.74 0.95
N LEU A 327 30.02 22.04 -0.17
CA LEU A 327 29.46 20.71 -0.37
C LEU A 327 29.90 19.70 0.71
N GLN A 328 31.17 19.75 1.15
CA GLN A 328 31.67 18.87 2.22
C GLN A 328 30.94 19.08 3.55
N GLU A 329 30.67 20.34 3.92
CA GLU A 329 29.93 20.68 5.15
C GLU A 329 28.47 20.21 5.05
N ALA A 330 27.86 20.28 3.86
CA ALA A 330 26.53 19.72 3.62
C ALA A 330 26.53 18.18 3.76
N GLU A 331 27.52 17.48 3.20
CA GLU A 331 27.67 16.03 3.36
C GLU A 331 27.83 15.62 4.83
N ASP A 332 28.60 16.39 5.61
CA ASP A 332 28.81 16.14 7.05
C ASP A 332 27.52 16.35 7.87
N ASN A 333 26.72 17.36 7.52
CA ASN A 333 25.44 17.69 8.18
C ASN A 333 24.28 16.77 7.80
N LEU A 334 24.41 15.97 6.73
CA LEU A 334 23.32 15.18 6.20
C LEU A 334 22.78 14.14 7.20
N ARG A 335 23.66 13.55 8.01
CA ARG A 335 23.27 12.58 9.03
C ARG A 335 22.46 13.23 10.13
N GLU A 336 22.91 14.39 10.61
CA GLU A 336 22.21 15.17 11.61
C GLU A 336 20.83 15.60 11.09
N TYR A 337 20.76 16.09 9.86
CA TYR A 337 19.48 16.42 9.22
C TYR A 337 18.51 15.24 9.18
N CYS A 338 18.96 14.06 8.73
CA CYS A 338 18.08 12.89 8.66
C CYS A 338 17.60 12.49 10.06
N ARG A 339 18.51 12.43 11.04
CA ARG A 339 18.17 12.08 12.43
C ARG A 339 17.17 13.07 13.03
N ASP A 340 17.45 14.36 12.93
CA ASP A 340 16.65 15.43 13.55
C ASP A 340 15.28 15.59 12.87
N SER A 341 15.19 15.20 11.59
CA SER A 341 13.93 15.19 10.83
C SER A 341 13.16 13.87 10.94
N GLY A 342 13.66 12.88 11.69
CA GLY A 342 13.05 11.55 11.79
C GLY A 342 13.11 10.73 10.51
N PHE A 343 14.00 11.06 9.58
CA PHE A 343 14.17 10.33 8.34
C PHE A 343 15.03 9.09 8.54
N GLY A 344 14.47 7.94 8.18
CA GLY A 344 15.15 6.66 8.23
C GLY A 344 16.35 6.56 7.27
N PRO A 345 17.14 5.49 7.39
CA PRO A 345 18.41 5.33 6.67
C PRO A 345 18.31 5.38 5.15
N VAL A 346 17.18 4.99 4.55
CA VAL A 346 16.97 5.05 3.09
C VAL A 346 17.05 6.47 2.56
N TYR A 347 16.49 7.45 3.29
CA TYR A 347 16.60 8.86 2.91
C TYR A 347 18.07 9.33 2.93
N PHE A 348 18.84 8.91 3.93
CA PHE A 348 20.26 9.25 4.01
C PHE A 348 21.03 8.71 2.80
N VAL A 349 20.83 7.44 2.44
CA VAL A 349 21.48 6.81 1.27
C VAL A 349 21.08 7.54 -0.02
N ASP A 350 19.79 7.83 -0.21
CA ASP A 350 19.31 8.55 -1.39
C ASP A 350 19.90 9.96 -1.49
N PHE A 351 19.95 10.71 -0.38
CA PHE A 351 20.54 12.04 -0.39
C PHE A 351 22.03 12.01 -0.68
N CYS A 352 22.77 11.03 -0.16
CA CYS A 352 24.17 10.80 -0.54
C CYS A 352 24.30 10.59 -2.06
N ALA A 353 23.45 9.74 -2.64
CA ALA A 353 23.45 9.46 -4.08
C ALA A 353 23.09 10.71 -4.92
N VAL A 354 22.13 11.53 -4.46
CA VAL A 354 21.77 12.80 -5.10
C VAL A 354 22.92 13.80 -5.05
N LEU A 355 23.61 13.94 -3.92
CA LEU A 355 24.79 14.82 -3.80
C LEU A 355 25.93 14.38 -4.73
N GLN A 356 26.20 13.08 -4.80
CA GLN A 356 27.18 12.51 -5.73
C GLN A 356 26.80 12.80 -7.19
N MET A 357 25.53 12.60 -7.56
CA MET A 357 25.03 12.87 -8.91
C MET A 357 25.14 14.36 -9.27
N LEU A 358 24.84 15.27 -8.34
CA LEU A 358 25.05 16.72 -8.52
C LEU A 358 26.52 17.03 -8.82
N ARG A 359 27.44 16.47 -8.02
CA ARG A 359 28.89 16.69 -8.13
C ARG A 359 29.47 16.14 -9.42
N ASN A 360 29.07 14.94 -9.80
CA ASN A 360 29.74 14.19 -10.87
C ASN A 360 29.08 14.42 -12.23
N ASN A 361 27.77 14.69 -12.28
CA ASN A 361 27.00 14.64 -13.52
C ASN A 361 26.08 15.85 -13.75
N ALA A 362 25.76 16.63 -12.71
CA ALA A 362 24.78 17.72 -12.80
C ALA A 362 25.28 19.06 -12.21
N MET A 363 26.52 19.43 -12.52
CA MET A 363 27.18 20.66 -12.04
C MET A 363 26.40 21.95 -12.34
N HIS A 364 25.66 22.00 -13.44
CA HIS A 364 24.82 23.15 -13.78
C HIS A 364 23.65 23.33 -12.80
N ILE A 365 22.99 22.24 -12.40
CA ILE A 365 21.93 22.24 -11.38
C ILE A 365 22.53 22.56 -10.01
N LEU A 366 23.69 21.99 -9.68
CA LEU A 366 24.41 22.32 -8.44
C LEU A 366 24.67 23.83 -8.34
N SER A 367 25.16 24.44 -9.42
CA SER A 367 25.44 25.89 -9.47
C SER A 367 24.16 26.72 -9.27
N GLN A 368 23.02 26.27 -9.83
CA GLN A 368 21.73 26.91 -9.58
C GLN A 368 21.30 26.77 -8.12
N LEU A 369 21.40 25.57 -7.53
CA LEU A 369 21.05 25.34 -6.12
C LEU A 369 21.90 26.19 -5.16
N GLN A 370 23.17 26.39 -5.47
CA GLN A 370 24.08 27.23 -4.67
C GLN A 370 23.72 28.72 -4.70
N THR A 371 23.01 29.18 -5.73
CA THR A 371 22.72 30.60 -5.97
C THR A 371 21.21 30.94 -5.87
N CYS A 372 20.34 29.93 -5.77
CA CYS A 372 18.90 30.09 -5.84
C CYS A 372 18.30 30.65 -4.53
N VAL A 373 17.93 31.93 -4.55
CA VAL A 373 17.30 32.64 -3.40
C VAL A 373 15.90 32.11 -3.06
N THR A 374 15.20 31.50 -4.03
CA THR A 374 13.82 31.02 -3.84
C THR A 374 13.70 29.67 -3.10
N LEU A 375 14.82 29.06 -2.69
CA LEU A 375 14.81 27.79 -1.96
C LEU A 375 14.26 27.92 -0.54
N GLY A 376 14.24 29.12 0.04
CA GLY A 376 13.73 29.35 1.40
C GLY A 376 12.28 28.91 1.65
N ARG A 377 11.48 28.69 0.60
CA ARG A 377 10.10 28.16 0.72
C ARG A 377 10.05 26.67 1.08
N PHE A 378 11.09 25.89 0.78
CA PHE A 378 11.09 24.44 1.01
C PHE A 378 11.33 24.07 2.47
N LYS A 379 12.01 24.92 3.26
CA LYS A 379 12.29 24.67 4.69
C LYS A 379 11.02 24.46 5.52
N HIS A 380 9.91 25.04 5.06
CA HIS A 380 8.62 25.01 5.74
C HIS A 380 7.72 23.85 5.31
N ILE A 381 8.10 23.06 4.30
CA ILE A 381 7.30 21.92 3.87
C ILE A 381 7.38 20.85 4.96
N THR A 382 6.25 20.54 5.57
CA THR A 382 6.12 19.47 6.58
C THR A 382 5.21 18.37 6.08
N GLN A 383 4.26 18.69 5.20
CA GLN A 383 3.24 17.76 4.74
C GLN A 383 3.15 17.69 3.22
N VAL A 384 2.87 16.49 2.73
CA VAL A 384 2.60 16.24 1.31
C VAL A 384 1.19 15.68 1.11
N PRO A 385 0.57 15.97 -0.04
CA PRO A 385 -0.68 15.32 -0.41
C PRO A 385 -0.43 13.85 -0.73
N CYS A 386 -1.20 12.98 -0.09
CA CYS A 386 -1.12 11.54 -0.28
C CYS A 386 -2.46 10.99 -0.77
N LEU A 387 -2.39 10.06 -1.72
CA LEU A 387 -3.51 9.22 -2.15
C LEU A 387 -3.52 7.98 -1.25
N ILE A 388 -4.61 7.80 -0.50
CA ILE A 388 -4.74 6.66 0.41
C ILE A 388 -5.10 5.41 -0.39
N THR A 389 -4.35 4.34 -0.17
CA THR A 389 -4.52 3.06 -0.85
C THR A 389 -4.53 1.88 0.13
N GLU A 390 -4.94 0.71 -0.35
CA GLU A 390 -4.75 -0.58 0.34
C GLU A 390 -3.75 -1.40 -0.45
N GLU A 391 -2.55 -1.62 0.09
CA GLU A 391 -1.50 -2.38 -0.61
C GLU A 391 -1.98 -3.75 -1.05
N ALA A 392 -2.77 -4.44 -0.23
CA ALA A 392 -3.28 -5.76 -0.58
C ALA A 392 -4.23 -5.75 -1.81
N SER A 393 -4.61 -4.54 -2.26
CA SER A 393 -5.33 -4.29 -3.51
C SER A 393 -4.43 -3.94 -4.69
N PHE A 394 -3.17 -3.56 -4.46
CA PHE A 394 -2.23 -3.18 -5.50
C PHE A 394 -1.43 -4.39 -5.98
N ILE A 395 -1.44 -4.62 -7.27
CA ILE A 395 -0.48 -5.54 -7.89
C ILE A 395 0.82 -4.75 -8.06
N THR A 396 1.81 -5.08 -7.25
CA THR A 396 3.17 -4.58 -7.44
C THR A 396 3.93 -5.59 -8.27
N LYS A 397 4.38 -5.20 -9.46
CA LYS A 397 5.34 -5.99 -10.23
C LYS A 397 6.73 -5.69 -9.74
N VAL A 398 7.55 -6.73 -9.58
CA VAL A 398 8.98 -6.64 -9.29
C VAL A 398 9.79 -7.20 -10.44
N LEU A 399 10.86 -6.48 -10.83
CA LEU A 399 11.82 -6.94 -11.83
C LEU A 399 12.98 -7.64 -11.13
N VAL A 400 12.84 -8.94 -10.87
CA VAL A 400 13.89 -9.79 -10.28
C VAL A 400 14.01 -11.02 -11.17
N ASP A 401 15.09 -11.10 -11.95
CA ASP A 401 15.31 -12.17 -12.95
C ASP A 401 14.15 -12.34 -13.96
N GLY A 402 13.41 -11.25 -14.22
CA GLY A 402 12.20 -11.22 -15.05
C GLY A 402 11.09 -10.38 -14.41
N GLU A 403 9.95 -10.24 -15.07
CA GLU A 403 8.74 -9.64 -14.46
C GLU A 403 8.05 -10.66 -13.55
N GLU A 404 8.02 -10.39 -12.24
CA GLU A 404 7.24 -11.14 -11.27
C GLU A 404 6.25 -10.24 -10.52
N ILE A 405 5.27 -10.84 -9.85
CA ILE A 405 4.37 -10.12 -8.95
C ILE A 405 4.88 -10.27 -7.51
N ALA A 406 5.10 -9.14 -6.84
CA ALA A 406 5.50 -9.13 -5.44
C ALA A 406 4.36 -9.65 -4.55
N GLN A 407 4.74 -10.45 -3.55
CA GLN A 407 3.84 -10.83 -2.46
C GLN A 407 3.66 -9.66 -1.48
N PRO A 408 2.50 -9.53 -0.82
CA PRO A 408 2.18 -8.39 0.06
C PRO A 408 3.19 -8.16 1.20
N ILE A 409 3.85 -9.22 1.67
CA ILE A 409 4.90 -9.10 2.70
C ILE A 409 6.03 -8.15 2.27
N HIS A 410 6.40 -8.10 1.00
CA HIS A 410 7.54 -7.29 0.53
C HIS A 410 7.31 -5.78 0.67
N GLN A 411 6.06 -5.33 0.75
CA GLN A 411 5.74 -3.92 1.04
C GLN A 411 5.69 -3.62 2.53
N SER A 412 5.57 -4.66 3.36
CA SER A 412 5.65 -4.58 4.81
C SER A 412 7.11 -4.66 5.31
N VAL A 413 8.03 -4.97 4.39
CA VAL A 413 9.48 -4.84 4.57
C VAL A 413 9.89 -3.45 4.09
N PHE A 414 9.74 -2.47 4.98
CA PHE A 414 10.29 -1.14 4.78
C PHE A 414 11.44 -0.89 5.74
N ALA A 415 12.34 0.01 5.35
CA ALA A 415 13.52 0.27 6.15
C ALA A 415 13.12 0.88 7.51
N THR A 416 13.53 0.20 8.56
CA THR A 416 13.51 0.68 9.94
C THR A 416 14.94 0.72 10.46
N ASP A 417 15.18 1.31 11.63
CA ASP A 417 16.51 1.30 12.24
C ASP A 417 16.99 -0.14 12.53
N ASP A 418 16.06 -1.07 12.75
CA ASP A 418 16.33 -2.49 13.03
C ASP A 418 16.43 -3.37 11.78
N LEU A 419 15.94 -2.88 10.63
CA LEU A 419 15.93 -3.61 9.36
C LEU A 419 16.13 -2.62 8.21
N LEU A 420 17.36 -2.45 7.75
CA LEU A 420 17.66 -1.59 6.62
C LEU A 420 17.64 -2.39 5.33
N VAL A 421 16.44 -2.64 4.82
CA VAL A 421 16.27 -3.19 3.47
C VAL A 421 15.31 -2.31 2.70
N ALA A 422 15.75 -1.87 1.53
CA ALA A 422 14.89 -1.27 0.54
C ALA A 422 15.07 -1.98 -0.79
N LEU A 423 13.99 -2.02 -1.55
CA LEU A 423 13.96 -2.57 -2.89
C LEU A 423 14.68 -1.62 -3.85
N PRO A 424 15.35 -2.16 -4.87
CA PRO A 424 16.05 -1.34 -5.85
C PRO A 424 15.08 -0.41 -6.60
N ALA A 425 15.54 0.80 -6.91
CA ALA A 425 14.73 1.82 -7.57
C ALA A 425 14.24 1.35 -8.95
N LYS A 426 12.99 1.69 -9.31
CA LYS A 426 12.30 1.29 -10.55
C LYS A 426 12.14 -0.21 -10.75
N MET A 427 12.55 -1.03 -9.80
CA MET A 427 12.28 -2.46 -9.85
C MET A 427 10.86 -2.75 -9.44
N GLN A 428 10.15 -1.79 -8.82
CA GLN A 428 8.73 -1.88 -8.54
C GLN A 428 7.93 -1.06 -9.54
N CYS A 429 6.93 -1.69 -10.15
CA CYS A 429 5.89 -0.99 -10.87
C CYS A 429 4.57 -1.23 -10.14
N HIS A 430 3.93 -0.14 -9.78
CA HIS A 430 2.61 -0.14 -9.16
C HIS A 430 1.60 0.31 -10.20
N GLY A 431 0.38 -0.21 -10.14
CA GLY A 431 -0.71 0.43 -10.85
C GLY A 431 -0.84 1.89 -10.42
N ARG A 432 -1.12 2.78 -11.38
CA ARG A 432 -1.33 4.21 -11.11
C ARG A 432 -2.77 4.58 -11.38
N ALA A 433 -3.31 5.41 -10.49
CA ALA A 433 -4.57 6.11 -10.75
C ALA A 433 -4.41 6.96 -12.01
N LYS A 434 -5.31 6.83 -12.99
CA LYS A 434 -5.25 7.64 -14.22
C LYS A 434 -5.79 9.06 -14.00
N GLY A 435 -6.66 9.22 -13.00
CA GLY A 435 -7.39 10.44 -12.71
C GLY A 435 -6.83 11.34 -11.60
N PHE A 436 -5.56 11.22 -11.20
CA PHE A 436 -5.09 11.94 -10.02
C PHE A 436 -5.10 13.47 -10.20
N LYS A 437 -5.38 14.18 -9.11
CA LYS A 437 -5.27 15.64 -9.06
C LYS A 437 -3.98 16.07 -8.36
N ALA A 438 -3.19 16.92 -9.01
CA ALA A 438 -2.05 17.54 -8.35
C ALA A 438 -2.52 18.52 -7.25
N LEU A 439 -1.95 18.39 -6.06
CA LEU A 439 -2.32 19.14 -4.87
C LEU A 439 -1.11 19.90 -4.31
N PRO A 440 -1.33 21.05 -3.62
CA PRO A 440 -0.22 21.80 -3.05
C PRO A 440 0.43 21.00 -1.90
N VAL A 441 1.73 21.17 -1.70
CA VAL A 441 2.41 20.79 -0.44
C VAL A 441 2.11 21.81 0.66
N ARG A 442 2.27 21.44 1.93
CA ARG A 442 2.00 22.31 3.08
C ARG A 442 3.23 22.47 3.97
#